data_AF-A0A2E0M590-F1
#
_entry.id   AF-A0A2E0M590-F1
#
_cell.length_a   1.000
_cell.length_b   1.000
_cell.length_c   1.000
_cell.angle_alpha   90.00
_cell.angle_beta   90.00
_cell.angle_gamma   90.00
#
_symmetry.space_group_name_H-M   'P 1'
#
loop_
_entity.id
_entity.type
_entity.pdbx_description
1 polymer ?
#
loop_
_entity_poly.entity_id
_entity_poly.type
_entity_poly.pdbx_seq_one_letter_code
_entity_poly.pdbx_strand_id
1 'polypeptide(L)'
;MKSTSAALAAHLAGPVTTLATCWRISRVDGKEFFFTDHDRDLSFEGNVYKASSGYSRTAIANDASLSVDNLDVEGVFDSASITEEELRAGLFDQAEVRIFLVNWADPAMGALRMRRGWFGEVVLTEQGIFRTELRGMTQALQQRVGELYSPECRADLGDHRCKVPVNPPEIARSTAYSVGDVVRVRTTGTPVSFALPIVNGSFEADGAGDGSSFTPTGWTKVSGDWDVHDAANGGLSPAVGSFYLEGGSSASGELTQSLDLLVAGLDPLQIDGDAYRLDASVSRANSFPDDLGRVVIEALDGSSNLLSTLLDTGFEVILPEDSWVQRGVWQAQLLVGTRFLRFRLLHQLAAGSQSNAAFDAVMATITDTTASVPTSADFENRVYRCVTAGTTASEPPTFDTAIGAQTADGGAVFEAEEAWSRSGIVTAVTDRAVFNATLDEPRAVDGWFAGGVLTWETGANAGRSIEVKGWIQGSGWIELFLPLGYAIEPGDAFRVHPGCDKRLDTCIDRFANVLNFRGEPYVPGQDAMMSYPDAR
;
A
#
# COMPACT_ATOMS: atom_id res chain seq x y z
N MET A 1 21.49 -15.09 22.54
CA MET A 1 22.27 -15.76 21.48
C MET A 1 21.54 -15.55 20.16
N LYS A 2 22.25 -15.26 19.07
CA LYS A 2 21.67 -15.09 17.74
C LYS A 2 21.29 -16.47 17.17
N SER A 3 20.12 -16.60 16.54
CA SER A 3 19.67 -17.85 15.92
C SER A 3 20.25 -18.01 14.52
N THR A 4 20.58 -19.24 14.14
CA THR A 4 21.03 -19.61 12.79
C THR A 4 20.77 -21.09 12.52
N SER A 5 20.95 -21.52 11.27
CA SER A 5 20.74 -22.92 10.88
C SER A 5 21.78 -23.85 11.53
N ALA A 6 21.44 -25.14 11.67
CA ALA A 6 22.38 -26.13 12.18
C ALA A 6 23.63 -26.25 11.30
N ALA A 7 23.47 -26.13 9.98
CA ALA A 7 24.57 -26.20 9.03
C ALA A 7 25.55 -25.02 9.19
N LEU A 8 25.04 -23.79 9.30
CA LEU A 8 25.89 -22.61 9.48
C LEU A 8 26.53 -22.59 10.87
N ALA A 9 25.82 -23.04 11.91
CA ALA A 9 26.38 -23.18 13.25
C ALA A 9 27.57 -24.16 13.29
N ALA A 10 27.48 -25.29 12.59
CA ALA A 10 28.57 -26.26 12.48
C ALA A 10 29.79 -25.66 11.74
N HIS A 11 29.56 -24.90 10.66
CA HIS A 11 30.62 -24.20 9.93
C HIS A 11 31.34 -23.17 10.81
N LEU A 12 30.59 -22.38 11.58
CA LEU A 12 31.13 -21.38 12.50
C LEU A 12 31.99 -21.98 13.62
N ALA A 13 31.73 -23.22 14.02
CA ALA A 13 32.52 -23.93 15.02
C ALA A 13 33.83 -24.51 14.46
N GLY A 14 34.01 -24.50 13.14
CA GLY A 14 35.20 -24.99 12.46
C GLY A 14 36.41 -24.05 12.61
N PRO A 15 37.63 -24.54 12.36
CA PRO A 15 38.86 -23.74 12.47
C PRO A 15 39.05 -22.75 11.31
N VAL A 16 38.31 -22.91 10.20
CA VAL A 16 38.38 -22.06 9.01
C VAL A 16 36.96 -21.74 8.57
N THR A 17 36.67 -20.45 8.38
CA THR A 17 35.35 -19.97 7.99
C THR A 17 35.41 -19.23 6.65
N THR A 18 34.35 -19.33 5.87
CA THR A 18 34.16 -18.70 4.55
C THR A 18 32.94 -17.79 4.57
N LEU A 19 32.92 -16.84 5.50
CA LEU A 19 31.78 -15.94 5.69
C LEU A 19 31.92 -14.69 4.83
N ALA A 20 30.80 -14.25 4.27
CA ALA A 20 30.64 -12.93 3.67
C ALA A 20 29.47 -12.20 4.35
N THR A 21 29.58 -10.90 4.50
CA THR A 21 28.50 -10.02 4.95
C THR A 21 27.65 -9.62 3.76
N CYS A 22 26.34 -9.74 3.93
CA CYS A 22 25.34 -9.26 2.99
C CYS A 22 24.52 -8.14 3.63
N TRP A 23 24.25 -7.13 2.81
CA TRP A 23 23.46 -5.96 3.15
C TRP A 23 22.27 -5.89 2.21
N ARG A 24 21.09 -5.80 2.81
CA ARG A 24 19.86 -5.46 2.09
C ARG A 24 19.38 -4.11 2.59
N ILE A 25 19.25 -3.17 1.67
CA ILE A 25 18.67 -1.85 1.93
C ILE A 25 17.34 -1.79 1.21
N SER A 26 16.27 -1.47 1.92
CA SER A 26 14.92 -1.35 1.37
C SER A 26 14.44 0.08 1.62
N ARG A 27 14.26 0.85 0.54
CA ARG A 27 13.70 2.19 0.60
C ARG A 27 12.18 2.14 0.83
N VAL A 28 11.61 3.25 1.29
CA VAL A 28 10.16 3.36 1.57
C VAL A 28 9.31 3.17 0.30
N ASP A 29 9.84 3.51 -0.87
CA ASP A 29 9.19 3.31 -2.18
C ASP A 29 9.33 1.89 -2.73
N GLY A 30 9.91 0.96 -1.96
CA GLY A 30 10.05 -0.45 -2.35
C GLY A 30 11.30 -0.78 -3.17
N LYS A 31 12.11 0.22 -3.58
CA LYS A 31 13.37 -0.05 -4.27
C LYS A 31 14.36 -0.72 -3.32
N GLU A 32 14.92 -1.85 -3.75
CA GLU A 32 15.85 -2.66 -2.96
C GLU A 32 17.27 -2.64 -3.53
N PHE A 33 18.24 -2.66 -2.63
CA PHE A 33 19.66 -2.68 -2.95
C PHE A 33 20.35 -3.80 -2.18
N PHE A 34 21.20 -4.55 -2.86
CA PHE A 34 21.84 -5.75 -2.35
C PHE A 34 23.35 -5.66 -2.53
N PHE A 35 24.09 -5.62 -1.42
CA PHE A 35 25.55 -5.47 -1.41
C PHE A 35 26.22 -6.57 -0.61
N THR A 36 27.45 -6.92 -0.99
CA THR A 36 28.30 -7.84 -0.22
C THR A 36 29.74 -7.32 -0.10
N ASP A 37 30.41 -7.67 1.00
CA ASP A 37 31.84 -7.45 1.21
C ASP A 37 32.73 -8.54 0.56
N HIS A 38 32.12 -9.52 -0.11
CA HIS A 38 32.84 -10.50 -0.91
C HIS A 38 33.41 -9.86 -2.19
N ASP A 39 34.45 -10.47 -2.74
CA ASP A 39 35.12 -10.01 -3.97
C ASP A 39 34.39 -10.43 -5.26
N ARG A 40 33.25 -11.13 -5.13
CA ARG A 40 32.39 -11.60 -6.23
C ARG A 40 30.92 -11.49 -5.85
N ASP A 41 30.07 -11.30 -6.85
CA ASP A 41 28.62 -11.28 -6.67
C ASP A 41 28.12 -12.60 -6.06
N LEU A 42 27.19 -12.51 -5.11
CA LEU A 42 26.62 -13.64 -4.39
C LEU A 42 25.12 -13.75 -4.63
N SER A 43 24.66 -14.94 -5.05
CA SER A 43 23.23 -15.23 -5.14
C SER A 43 22.72 -15.81 -3.83
N PHE A 44 21.71 -15.19 -3.24
CA PHE A 44 21.09 -15.63 -1.98
C PHE A 44 19.61 -15.24 -1.93
N GLU A 45 18.74 -16.18 -1.52
CA GLU A 45 17.28 -15.97 -1.42
C GLU A 45 16.67 -15.30 -2.67
N GLY A 46 17.07 -15.75 -3.86
CA GLY A 46 16.56 -15.23 -5.15
C GLY A 46 17.12 -13.88 -5.58
N ASN A 47 17.99 -13.25 -4.79
CA ASN A 47 18.58 -11.93 -5.07
C ASN A 47 20.09 -12.03 -5.33
N VAL A 48 20.62 -11.12 -6.15
CA VAL A 48 22.05 -10.99 -6.44
C VAL A 48 22.63 -9.85 -5.61
N TYR A 49 23.47 -10.19 -4.63
CA TYR A 49 24.24 -9.26 -3.82
C TYR A 49 25.51 -8.88 -4.56
N LYS A 50 25.63 -7.60 -4.90
CA LYS A 50 26.74 -7.10 -5.72
C LYS A 50 28.00 -6.89 -4.89
N ALA A 51 29.13 -7.37 -5.39
CA ALA A 51 30.46 -7.05 -4.89
C ALA A 51 30.86 -5.64 -5.36
N SER A 52 30.18 -4.61 -4.86
CA SER A 52 30.52 -3.21 -5.17
C SER A 52 31.67 -2.75 -4.28
N SER A 53 32.66 -2.07 -4.88
CA SER A 53 33.88 -1.59 -4.22
C SER A 53 33.66 -0.45 -3.21
N GLY A 54 32.42 -0.06 -2.96
CA GLY A 54 32.07 1.12 -2.19
C GLY A 54 31.72 0.89 -0.73
N TYR A 55 31.73 -0.35 -0.23
CA TYR A 55 31.22 -0.62 1.11
C TYR A 55 32.34 -1.02 2.08
N SER A 56 32.52 -0.25 3.18
CA SER A 56 33.49 -0.58 4.22
C SER A 56 32.85 -0.63 5.61
N ARG A 57 33.23 -1.66 6.35
CA ARG A 57 32.69 -1.97 7.68
C ARG A 57 33.35 -1.08 8.75
N THR A 58 32.54 -0.42 9.57
CA THR A 58 32.98 -0.02 10.92
C THR A 58 32.51 -1.03 11.97
N ALA A 59 33.05 -0.92 13.19
CA ALA A 59 32.79 -1.88 14.26
C ALA A 59 31.32 -1.86 14.72
N ILE A 60 30.70 -3.04 14.85
CA ILE A 60 29.34 -3.20 15.39
C ILE A 60 29.42 -3.32 16.90
N ALA A 61 29.12 -2.23 17.62
CA ALA A 61 28.90 -2.26 19.06
C ALA A 61 27.49 -2.80 19.37
N ASN A 62 27.39 -3.60 20.44
CA ASN A 62 26.10 -3.94 21.06
C ASN A 62 26.25 -3.64 22.55
N ASP A 63 25.36 -2.83 23.11
CA ASP A 63 25.22 -2.69 24.56
C ASP A 63 23.89 -3.33 25.04
N ALA A 64 23.80 -3.62 26.34
CA ALA A 64 22.60 -4.23 26.94
C ALA A 64 21.65 -3.17 27.53
N SER A 65 21.84 -1.90 27.18
CA SER A 65 21.11 -0.77 27.73
C SER A 65 20.12 -0.21 26.71
N LEU A 66 19.31 0.76 27.12
CA LEU A 66 18.32 1.42 26.26
C LEU A 66 18.92 2.63 25.52
N SER A 67 20.25 2.77 25.48
CA SER A 67 20.88 3.76 24.59
C SER A 67 20.60 3.42 23.13
N VAL A 68 20.62 4.45 22.29
CA VAL A 68 20.71 4.23 20.86
C VAL A 68 22.11 3.69 20.61
N ASP A 69 22.21 2.42 20.26
CA ASP A 69 23.45 1.87 19.74
C ASP A 69 23.73 2.55 18.39
N ASN A 70 24.75 3.39 18.33
CA ASN A 70 25.14 4.04 17.08
C ASN A 70 26.10 3.13 16.32
N LEU A 71 25.76 2.80 15.08
CA LEU A 71 26.65 2.13 14.14
C LEU A 71 26.92 3.10 13.00
N ASP A 72 28.16 3.52 12.81
CA ASP A 72 28.53 4.30 11.63
C ASP A 72 28.73 3.36 10.44
N VAL A 73 28.18 3.70 9.30
CA VAL A 73 28.32 2.93 8.07
C VAL A 73 28.88 3.85 7.01
N GLU A 74 30.01 3.46 6.41
CA GLU A 74 30.64 4.20 5.33
C GLU A 74 30.32 3.52 4.00
N GLY A 75 29.72 4.29 3.08
CA GLY A 75 29.40 3.88 1.72
C GLY A 75 29.96 4.88 0.70
N VAL A 76 30.54 4.40 -0.38
CA VAL A 76 30.97 5.20 -1.53
C VAL A 76 29.84 5.19 -2.55
N PHE A 77 29.51 6.35 -3.13
CA PHE A 77 28.53 6.40 -4.21
C PHE A 77 29.04 5.64 -5.44
N ASP A 78 28.16 4.89 -6.07
CA ASP A 78 28.38 4.40 -7.43
C ASP A 78 27.20 4.82 -8.30
N SER A 79 27.49 5.20 -9.55
CA SER A 79 26.47 5.71 -10.49
C SER A 79 25.47 4.65 -10.94
N ALA A 80 25.59 3.40 -10.48
CA ALA A 80 24.75 2.26 -10.84
C ALA A 80 23.94 1.70 -9.65
N SER A 81 24.09 2.24 -8.43
CA SER A 81 23.40 1.78 -7.22
C SER A 81 22.77 2.94 -6.44
N ILE A 82 23.49 3.54 -5.49
CA ILE A 82 23.05 4.67 -4.68
C ILE A 82 23.68 5.94 -5.26
N THR A 83 22.86 6.80 -5.83
CA THR A 83 23.33 8.08 -6.38
C THR A 83 23.28 9.19 -5.32
N GLU A 84 24.19 10.16 -5.45
CA GLU A 84 24.18 11.36 -4.59
C GLU A 84 22.86 12.13 -4.71
N GLU A 85 22.28 12.21 -5.91
CA GLU A 85 21.03 12.91 -6.14
C GLU A 85 19.86 12.25 -5.41
N GLU A 86 19.74 10.91 -5.47
CA GLU A 86 18.70 10.19 -4.71
C GLU A 86 18.88 10.40 -3.19
N LEU A 87 20.11 10.37 -2.71
CA LEU A 87 20.41 10.58 -1.29
C LEU A 87 20.04 11.99 -0.82
N ARG A 88 20.49 13.02 -1.55
CA ARG A 88 20.14 14.43 -1.27
C ARG A 88 18.65 14.68 -1.38
N ALA A 89 17.97 13.90 -2.21
CA ALA A 89 16.55 13.98 -2.37
C ALA A 89 15.77 13.28 -1.24
N GLY A 90 16.43 12.77 -0.19
CA GLY A 90 15.77 12.17 0.99
C GLY A 90 15.18 10.79 0.71
N LEU A 91 15.51 10.16 -0.42
CA LEU A 91 14.93 8.88 -0.81
C LEU A 91 15.37 7.70 0.06
N PHE A 92 16.48 7.88 0.78
CA PHE A 92 17.01 6.93 1.74
C PHE A 92 16.62 7.26 3.19
N ASP A 93 15.83 8.33 3.41
CA ASP A 93 15.32 8.65 4.75
C ASP A 93 14.45 7.48 5.23
N GLN A 94 14.76 6.98 6.43
CA GLN A 94 14.10 5.79 6.99
C GLN A 94 14.22 4.53 6.12
N ALA A 95 15.21 4.43 5.22
CA ALA A 95 15.47 3.20 4.50
C ALA A 95 15.89 2.11 5.51
N GLU A 96 15.23 0.95 5.43
CA GLU A 96 15.53 -0.18 6.30
C GLU A 96 16.82 -0.86 5.84
N VAL A 97 17.69 -1.18 6.79
CA VAL A 97 18.93 -1.91 6.56
C VAL A 97 18.92 -3.21 7.33
N ARG A 98 19.15 -4.31 6.62
CA ARG A 98 19.40 -5.63 7.19
C ARG A 98 20.81 -6.08 6.88
N ILE A 99 21.54 -6.42 7.94
CA ILE A 99 22.90 -6.94 7.89
C ILE A 99 22.86 -8.39 8.35
N PHE A 100 23.45 -9.28 7.57
CA PHE A 100 23.57 -10.69 7.92
C PHE A 100 24.84 -11.30 7.32
N LEU A 101 25.27 -12.44 7.86
CA LEU A 101 26.40 -13.22 7.36
C LEU A 101 25.89 -14.47 6.65
N VAL A 102 26.49 -14.80 5.51
CA VAL A 102 26.28 -16.04 4.78
C VAL A 102 27.61 -16.76 4.57
N ASN A 103 27.57 -18.07 4.36
CA ASN A 103 28.74 -18.78 3.84
C ASN A 103 28.81 -18.55 2.32
N TRP A 104 29.79 -17.80 1.82
CA TRP A 104 29.90 -17.51 0.39
C TRP A 104 30.20 -18.77 -0.44
N ALA A 105 30.82 -19.79 0.16
CA ALA A 105 31.12 -21.05 -0.53
C ALA A 105 29.88 -21.95 -0.66
N ASP A 106 28.90 -21.78 0.24
CA ASP A 106 27.62 -22.49 0.20
C ASP A 106 26.50 -21.63 0.83
N PRO A 107 25.88 -20.73 0.04
CA PRO A 107 24.81 -19.86 0.53
C PRO A 107 23.56 -20.62 1.00
N ALA A 108 23.39 -21.90 0.63
CA ALA A 108 22.25 -22.71 1.03
C ALA A 108 22.26 -23.05 2.53
N MET A 109 23.38 -22.85 3.22
CA MET A 109 23.47 -22.97 4.68
C MET A 109 22.64 -21.91 5.43
N GLY A 110 22.06 -20.92 4.73
CA GLY A 110 21.25 -19.87 5.32
C GLY A 110 22.07 -18.73 5.89
N ALA A 111 21.39 -17.83 6.62
CA ALA A 111 21.99 -16.60 7.12
C ALA A 111 22.08 -16.56 8.66
N LEU A 112 23.15 -15.95 9.17
CA LEU A 112 23.25 -15.47 10.54
C LEU A 112 22.86 -14.00 10.56
N ARG A 113 21.67 -13.68 11.08
CA ARG A 113 21.14 -12.32 11.14
C ARG A 113 21.95 -11.49 12.15
N MET A 114 22.56 -10.41 11.67
CA MET A 114 23.45 -9.60 12.49
C MET A 114 22.74 -8.42 13.12
N ARG A 115 22.08 -7.59 12.31
CA ARG A 115 21.42 -6.36 12.78
C ARG A 115 20.35 -5.91 11.79
N ARG A 116 19.37 -5.20 12.33
CA ARG A 116 18.33 -4.48 11.61
C ARG A 116 18.30 -3.05 12.14
N GLY A 117 18.16 -2.07 11.27
CA GLY A 117 18.00 -0.66 11.65
C GLY A 117 17.58 0.18 10.46
N TRP A 118 17.67 1.49 10.61
CA TRP A 118 17.30 2.46 9.59
C TRP A 118 18.44 3.42 9.31
N PHE A 119 18.49 3.93 8.08
CA PHE A 119 19.33 5.09 7.74
C PHE A 119 18.99 6.25 8.68
N GLY A 120 20.04 6.78 9.31
CA GLY A 120 20.02 7.93 10.18
C GLY A 120 20.56 9.18 9.50
N GLU A 121 21.33 9.97 10.24
CA GLU A 121 21.98 11.14 9.65
C GLU A 121 22.99 10.68 8.59
N VAL A 122 22.91 11.31 7.41
CA VAL A 122 23.86 11.07 6.32
C VAL A 122 24.75 12.28 6.12
N VAL A 123 26.05 12.06 6.25
CA VAL A 123 27.08 13.06 6.00
C VAL A 123 27.75 12.78 4.67
N LEU A 124 27.62 13.72 3.75
CA LEU A 124 28.33 13.75 2.49
C LEU A 124 29.74 14.32 2.69
N THR A 125 30.77 13.55 2.34
CA THR A 125 32.16 14.03 2.32
C THR A 125 32.48 14.69 0.99
N GLU A 126 33.45 15.61 0.97
CA GLU A 126 33.91 16.31 -0.25
C GLU A 126 34.45 15.36 -1.35
N GLN A 127 34.69 14.09 -1.03
CA GLN A 127 35.25 13.07 -1.92
C GLN A 127 34.17 12.21 -2.59
N GLY A 128 32.88 12.50 -2.38
CA GLY A 128 31.78 11.68 -2.92
C GLY A 128 31.60 10.36 -2.17
N ILE A 129 31.90 10.34 -0.87
CA ILE A 129 31.61 9.22 0.04
C ILE A 129 30.55 9.70 1.02
N PHE A 130 29.52 8.88 1.28
CA PHE A 130 28.56 9.15 2.33
C PHE A 130 28.84 8.30 3.56
N ARG A 131 28.62 8.90 4.72
CA ARG A 131 28.61 8.20 6.00
C ARG A 131 27.21 8.30 6.55
N THR A 132 26.57 7.17 6.79
CA THR A 132 25.27 7.12 7.45
C THR A 132 25.42 6.50 8.81
N GLU A 133 24.82 7.12 9.81
CA GLU A 133 24.53 6.41 11.04
C GLU A 133 23.41 5.40 10.78
N LEU A 134 23.53 4.19 11.31
CA LEU A 134 22.46 3.20 11.32
C LEU A 134 21.81 3.19 12.70
N ARG A 135 20.59 3.73 12.73
CA ARG A 135 19.80 3.85 13.96
C ARG A 135 19.19 2.51 14.32
N GLY A 136 19.45 2.08 15.56
CA GLY A 136 18.95 0.82 16.10
C GLY A 136 17.46 0.84 16.46
N MET A 137 16.91 -0.34 16.75
CA MET A 137 15.50 -0.52 17.13
C MET A 137 15.06 0.22 18.39
N THR A 138 15.98 0.53 19.30
CA THR A 138 15.70 1.27 20.55
C THR A 138 15.36 2.74 20.32
N GLN A 139 15.68 3.32 19.16
CA GLN A 139 15.33 4.72 18.87
C GLN A 139 13.81 4.96 18.91
N ALA A 140 13.00 4.00 18.44
CA ALA A 140 11.55 4.09 18.51
C ALA A 140 11.03 4.25 19.95
N LEU A 141 11.77 3.71 20.94
CA LEU A 141 11.41 3.79 22.36
C LEU A 141 11.77 5.12 23.02
N GLN A 142 12.62 5.95 22.39
CA GLN A 142 13.02 7.25 22.90
C GLN A 142 12.08 8.39 22.49
N GLN A 143 11.04 8.08 21.71
CA GLN A 143 10.03 9.07 21.34
C GLN A 143 9.23 9.48 22.58
N ARG A 144 8.96 10.78 22.72
CA ARG A 144 8.04 11.26 23.76
C ARG A 144 6.63 10.84 23.39
N VAL A 145 6.08 9.87 24.12
CA VAL A 145 4.70 9.41 23.95
C VAL A 145 3.81 10.25 24.88
N GLY A 146 3.13 11.24 24.31
CA GLY A 146 2.16 12.07 25.02
C GLY A 146 1.88 13.39 24.31
N GLU A 147 0.65 13.88 24.45
CA GLU A 147 0.25 15.19 23.94
C GLU A 147 0.30 16.23 25.08
N LEU A 148 0.72 17.45 24.75
CA LEU A 148 0.60 18.59 25.65
C LEU A 148 -0.75 19.27 25.42
N TYR A 149 -1.41 19.69 26.50
CA TYR A 149 -2.58 20.55 26.41
C TYR A 149 -2.19 21.87 25.74
N SER A 150 -2.91 22.25 24.68
CA SER A 150 -2.60 23.42 23.86
C SER A 150 -3.87 24.06 23.30
N PRO A 151 -3.94 25.39 23.17
CA PRO A 151 -5.06 26.05 22.50
C PRO A 151 -5.24 25.63 21.03
N GLU A 152 -4.14 25.26 20.38
CA GLU A 152 -4.10 24.86 18.97
C GLU A 152 -4.49 23.38 18.79
N CYS A 153 -5.12 23.10 17.65
CA CYS A 153 -5.47 21.74 17.24
C CYS A 153 -4.23 20.90 17.00
N ARG A 154 -4.19 19.70 17.60
CA ARG A 154 -3.11 18.73 17.41
C ARG A 154 -3.33 17.73 16.27
N ALA A 155 -4.49 17.79 15.60
CA ALA A 155 -4.79 16.95 14.46
C ALA A 155 -4.21 17.54 13.17
N ASP A 156 -3.74 16.68 12.27
CA ASP A 156 -3.40 17.07 10.91
C ASP A 156 -4.64 17.10 10.03
N LEU A 157 -4.67 18.04 9.08
CA LEU A 157 -5.85 18.25 8.26
C LEU A 157 -6.11 16.99 7.43
N GLY A 158 -7.26 16.37 7.65
CA GLY A 158 -7.63 15.10 7.01
C GLY A 158 -7.05 13.85 7.63
N ASP A 159 -6.35 13.92 8.76
CA ASP A 159 -5.99 12.73 9.54
C ASP A 159 -7.25 12.07 10.14
N HIS A 160 -7.09 10.86 10.69
CA HIS A 160 -8.19 10.10 11.29
C HIS A 160 -8.87 10.81 12.49
N ARG A 161 -8.21 11.79 13.12
CA ARG A 161 -8.75 12.58 14.23
C ARG A 161 -9.53 13.79 13.74
N CYS A 162 -9.10 14.39 12.62
CA CYS A 162 -9.67 15.55 11.95
C CYS A 162 -10.86 15.16 11.05
N LYS A 163 -10.72 14.13 10.21
CA LYS A 163 -11.76 13.59 9.33
C LYS A 163 -12.27 14.52 8.21
N VAL A 164 -11.64 15.68 7.98
CA VAL A 164 -11.93 16.47 6.78
C VAL A 164 -11.54 15.64 5.55
N PRO A 165 -12.41 15.46 4.55
CA PRO A 165 -12.14 14.60 3.40
C PRO A 165 -11.20 15.30 2.40
N VAL A 166 -9.92 15.42 2.76
CA VAL A 166 -8.90 16.07 1.93
C VAL A 166 -8.60 15.25 0.68
N ASN A 167 -8.48 13.93 0.84
CA ASN A 167 -8.25 12.98 -0.23
C ASN A 167 -9.10 11.72 -0.01
N PRO A 168 -10.43 11.79 -0.23
CA PRO A 168 -11.31 10.65 -0.04
C PRO A 168 -10.96 9.50 -1.01
N PRO A 169 -11.36 8.25 -0.73
CA PRO A 169 -11.16 7.15 -1.67
C PRO A 169 -11.92 7.40 -2.98
N GLU A 170 -11.47 6.76 -4.06
CA GLU A 170 -12.27 6.70 -5.29
C GLU A 170 -13.50 5.82 -5.05
N ILE A 171 -14.60 6.13 -5.74
CA ILE A 171 -15.84 5.37 -5.62
C ILE A 171 -15.64 3.93 -6.14
N ALA A 172 -16.00 2.95 -5.31
CA ALA A 172 -16.02 1.54 -5.67
C ALA A 172 -17.37 1.19 -6.33
N ARG A 173 -17.42 0.07 -7.06
CA ARG A 173 -18.64 -0.47 -7.69
C ARG A 173 -19.23 -1.58 -6.82
N SER A 174 -20.53 -1.85 -6.95
CA SER A 174 -21.24 -2.86 -6.14
C SER A 174 -20.96 -2.77 -4.62
N THR A 175 -20.63 -1.59 -4.12
CA THR A 175 -20.16 -1.35 -2.75
C THR A 175 -21.20 -0.56 -1.97
N ALA A 176 -21.43 -0.93 -0.71
CA ALA A 176 -22.35 -0.24 0.18
C ALA A 176 -21.72 1.03 0.77
N TYR A 177 -22.45 2.14 0.72
CA TYR A 177 -22.08 3.43 1.29
C TYR A 177 -23.12 3.91 2.30
N SER A 178 -22.65 4.50 3.39
CA SER A 178 -23.45 5.13 4.43
C SER A 178 -23.59 6.63 4.20
N VAL A 179 -24.65 7.23 4.77
CA VAL A 179 -24.84 8.68 4.70
C VAL A 179 -23.64 9.38 5.35
N GLY A 180 -23.05 10.34 4.64
CA GLY A 180 -21.88 11.09 5.06
C GLY A 180 -20.55 10.59 4.48
N ASP A 181 -20.50 9.37 3.93
CA ASP A 181 -19.32 8.87 3.21
C ASP A 181 -18.98 9.79 2.05
N VAL A 182 -17.70 10.06 1.84
CA VAL A 182 -17.22 10.95 0.76
C VAL A 182 -16.30 10.18 -0.14
N VAL A 183 -16.52 10.30 -1.45
CA VAL A 183 -15.75 9.63 -2.49
C VAL A 183 -15.33 10.60 -3.58
N ARG A 184 -14.37 10.19 -4.39
CA ARG A 184 -13.98 10.85 -5.64
C ARG A 184 -14.49 10.04 -6.82
N VAL A 185 -14.94 10.71 -7.87
CA VAL A 185 -15.36 10.06 -9.12
C VAL A 185 -14.51 10.62 -10.24
N ARG A 186 -13.92 9.75 -11.06
CA ARG A 186 -13.19 10.18 -12.25
C ARG A 186 -14.16 10.65 -13.31
N THR A 187 -13.88 11.80 -13.89
CA THR A 187 -14.58 12.29 -15.07
C THR A 187 -13.73 12.14 -16.33
N THR A 188 -12.40 12.03 -16.16
CA THR A 188 -11.44 11.71 -17.22
C THR A 188 -10.40 10.68 -16.75
N GLY A 189 -9.70 10.04 -17.69
CA GLY A 189 -8.63 9.09 -17.40
C GLY A 189 -9.13 7.66 -17.09
N THR A 190 -8.46 6.67 -17.66
CA THR A 190 -8.75 5.24 -17.40
C THR A 190 -8.34 4.88 -15.97
N PRO A 191 -9.15 4.12 -15.20
CA PRO A 191 -8.74 3.51 -13.94
C PRO A 191 -7.35 2.88 -14.03
N VAL A 192 -6.45 3.28 -13.13
CA VAL A 192 -5.07 2.76 -13.06
C VAL A 192 -5.07 1.38 -12.43
N SER A 193 -6.02 1.10 -11.54
CA SER A 193 -6.28 -0.26 -11.09
C SER A 193 -7.78 -0.50 -11.00
N PHE A 194 -8.26 -1.67 -11.40
CA PHE A 194 -9.67 -2.05 -11.29
C PHE A 194 -9.81 -3.53 -10.96
N ALA A 195 -10.85 -3.86 -10.18
CA ALA A 195 -11.17 -5.22 -9.83
C ALA A 195 -11.67 -5.98 -11.06
N LEU A 196 -11.18 -7.21 -11.26
CA LEU A 196 -11.73 -8.11 -12.25
C LEU A 196 -13.02 -8.74 -11.72
N PRO A 197 -14.03 -8.97 -12.56
CA PRO A 197 -15.38 -9.34 -12.14
C PRO A 197 -15.48 -10.82 -11.74
N ILE A 198 -14.93 -11.19 -10.58
CA ILE A 198 -15.12 -12.51 -9.97
C ILE A 198 -16.57 -12.60 -9.48
N VAL A 199 -17.33 -13.53 -10.06
CA VAL A 199 -18.72 -13.75 -9.65
C VAL A 199 -18.71 -14.59 -8.38
N ASN A 200 -19.31 -14.03 -7.32
CA ASN A 200 -19.50 -14.73 -6.04
C ASN A 200 -18.18 -15.25 -5.44
N GLY A 201 -17.11 -14.45 -5.47
CA GLY A 201 -15.80 -14.82 -4.92
C GLY A 201 -15.75 -14.97 -3.40
N SER A 202 -16.75 -14.41 -2.69
CA SER A 202 -16.95 -14.56 -1.24
C SER A 202 -18.07 -15.54 -0.89
N PHE A 203 -18.70 -16.19 -1.87
CA PHE A 203 -19.75 -17.20 -1.69
C PHE A 203 -21.04 -16.74 -0.97
N GLU A 204 -21.19 -15.43 -0.73
CA GLU A 204 -22.35 -14.83 -0.04
C GLU A 204 -23.67 -14.96 -0.80
N ALA A 205 -23.63 -15.14 -2.12
CA ALA A 205 -24.84 -15.16 -2.95
C ALA A 205 -25.68 -16.43 -2.76
N ASP A 206 -25.08 -17.51 -2.25
CA ASP A 206 -25.72 -18.82 -2.16
C ASP A 206 -26.30 -19.11 -0.77
N GLY A 207 -25.79 -18.46 0.27
CA GLY A 207 -26.13 -18.75 1.67
C GLY A 207 -25.61 -20.11 2.15
N ALA A 208 -25.94 -20.49 3.39
CA ALA A 208 -25.50 -21.77 3.95
C ALA A 208 -26.17 -22.93 3.20
N GLY A 209 -25.38 -23.86 2.70
CA GLY A 209 -25.87 -25.05 2.04
C GLY A 209 -26.47 -26.08 3.02
N ASP A 210 -27.13 -27.09 2.45
CA ASP A 210 -27.87 -28.12 3.19
C ASP A 210 -27.09 -29.43 3.35
N GLY A 211 -25.78 -29.43 3.10
CA GLY A 211 -24.94 -30.64 3.09
C GLY A 211 -25.03 -31.45 1.81
N SER A 212 -25.77 -30.99 0.79
CA SER A 212 -25.82 -31.62 -0.53
C SER A 212 -24.79 -31.01 -1.48
N SER A 213 -24.22 -31.87 -2.33
CA SER A 213 -23.21 -31.49 -3.31
C SER A 213 -23.71 -30.39 -4.25
N PHE A 214 -23.18 -29.18 -4.11
CA PHE A 214 -23.68 -27.96 -4.73
C PHE A 214 -22.69 -27.39 -5.78
N THR A 215 -23.12 -26.41 -6.57
CA THR A 215 -22.26 -25.64 -7.49
C THR A 215 -22.49 -24.15 -7.21
N PRO A 216 -21.50 -23.43 -6.64
CA PRO A 216 -21.63 -22.02 -6.32
C PRO A 216 -22.02 -21.16 -7.51
N THR A 217 -22.85 -20.14 -7.26
CA THR A 217 -23.30 -19.23 -8.32
C THR A 217 -22.11 -18.62 -9.06
N GLY A 218 -22.07 -18.77 -10.38
CA GLY A 218 -20.98 -18.24 -11.22
C GLY A 218 -19.75 -19.15 -11.32
N TRP A 219 -19.70 -20.29 -10.63
CA TRP A 219 -18.60 -21.25 -10.70
C TRP A 219 -18.98 -22.49 -11.51
N THR A 220 -17.98 -23.10 -12.15
CA THR A 220 -18.12 -24.37 -12.88
C THR A 220 -17.54 -25.50 -12.05
N LYS A 221 -18.40 -26.43 -11.66
CA LYS A 221 -18.01 -27.67 -11.00
C LYS A 221 -17.49 -28.69 -11.99
N VAL A 222 -16.21 -29.03 -11.85
CA VAL A 222 -15.53 -30.04 -12.67
C VAL A 222 -15.68 -31.42 -12.03
N SER A 223 -15.50 -31.53 -10.71
CA SER A 223 -15.59 -32.78 -9.97
C SER A 223 -15.79 -32.58 -8.47
N GLY A 224 -16.00 -33.69 -7.75
CA GLY A 224 -16.09 -33.76 -6.29
C GLY A 224 -17.39 -33.22 -5.72
N ASP A 225 -17.42 -33.09 -4.40
CA ASP A 225 -18.52 -32.48 -3.68
C ASP A 225 -18.07 -31.15 -3.09
N TRP A 226 -18.98 -30.19 -3.08
CA TRP A 226 -18.72 -28.83 -2.62
C TRP A 226 -19.94 -28.35 -1.84
N ASP A 227 -19.70 -27.59 -0.78
CA ASP A 227 -20.76 -26.98 0.01
C ASP A 227 -20.35 -25.60 0.51
N VAL A 228 -21.34 -24.75 0.80
CA VAL A 228 -21.13 -23.40 1.36
C VAL A 228 -21.49 -23.42 2.84
N HIS A 229 -20.55 -23.03 3.68
CA HIS A 229 -20.69 -23.06 5.13
C HIS A 229 -20.71 -21.64 5.72
N ASP A 230 -21.31 -21.53 6.90
CA ASP A 230 -21.22 -20.39 7.79
C ASP A 230 -20.59 -20.81 9.13
N ALA A 231 -20.48 -19.87 10.07
CA ALA A 231 -19.95 -20.16 11.40
C ALA A 231 -20.84 -21.08 12.26
N ALA A 232 -22.07 -21.39 11.83
CA ALA A 232 -23.02 -22.22 12.56
C ALA A 232 -23.03 -23.68 12.08
N ASN A 233 -22.83 -23.92 10.78
CA ASN A 233 -22.81 -25.26 10.18
C ASN A 233 -21.41 -25.74 9.76
N GLY A 234 -20.39 -24.85 9.79
CA GLY A 234 -19.00 -25.15 9.45
C GLY A 234 -18.07 -25.26 10.66
N GLY A 235 -16.84 -25.74 10.42
CA GLY A 235 -15.77 -25.80 11.42
C GLY A 235 -15.01 -24.48 11.62
N LEU A 236 -15.22 -23.50 10.74
CA LEU A 236 -14.46 -22.26 10.66
C LEU A 236 -15.34 -21.02 10.79
N SER A 237 -14.75 -19.92 11.26
CA SER A 237 -15.31 -18.59 11.01
C SER A 237 -14.91 -18.14 9.60
N PRO A 238 -15.80 -17.61 8.76
CA PRO A 238 -15.47 -17.11 7.41
C PRO A 238 -14.31 -16.10 7.40
N ALA A 239 -13.54 -16.03 6.32
CA ALA A 239 -12.43 -15.08 6.19
C ALA A 239 -12.95 -13.66 5.98
N VAL A 240 -14.02 -13.53 5.18
CA VAL A 240 -14.74 -12.30 4.88
C VAL A 240 -16.24 -12.62 4.87
N GLY A 241 -17.07 -11.69 5.33
CA GLY A 241 -18.52 -11.87 5.28
C GLY A 241 -19.03 -12.94 6.25
N SER A 242 -20.02 -13.71 5.81
CA SER A 242 -20.76 -14.68 6.61
C SER A 242 -20.63 -16.11 6.10
N PHE A 243 -20.13 -16.33 4.87
CA PHE A 243 -20.08 -17.63 4.24
C PHE A 243 -18.70 -17.94 3.64
N TYR A 244 -18.38 -19.24 3.50
CA TYR A 244 -17.18 -19.71 2.83
C TYR A 244 -17.45 -21.02 2.09
N LEU A 245 -16.63 -21.35 1.09
CA LEU A 245 -16.73 -22.59 0.33
C LEU A 245 -15.87 -23.68 0.98
N GLU A 246 -16.37 -24.91 1.04
CA GLU A 246 -15.62 -26.07 1.51
C GLU A 246 -15.78 -27.27 0.58
N GLY A 247 -14.73 -28.10 0.53
CA GLY A 247 -14.79 -29.41 -0.11
C GLY A 247 -15.64 -30.41 0.70
N GLY A 248 -16.24 -31.38 0.01
CA GLY A 248 -17.06 -32.43 0.61
C GLY A 248 -16.28 -33.72 0.92
N SER A 249 -16.97 -34.65 1.60
CA SER A 249 -16.35 -35.85 2.17
C SER A 249 -16.35 -37.10 1.28
N SER A 250 -16.95 -37.06 0.07
CA SER A 250 -17.15 -38.28 -0.74
C SER A 250 -16.13 -38.49 -1.86
N ALA A 251 -15.55 -37.41 -2.39
CA ALA A 251 -14.56 -37.45 -3.46
C ALA A 251 -13.76 -36.14 -3.52
N SER A 252 -12.50 -36.22 -3.99
CA SER A 252 -11.72 -35.03 -4.36
C SER A 252 -12.44 -34.21 -5.43
N GLY A 253 -12.34 -32.89 -5.33
CA GLY A 253 -13.07 -31.98 -6.19
C GLY A 253 -12.24 -30.89 -6.82
N GLU A 254 -12.74 -30.39 -7.93
CA GLU A 254 -12.23 -29.22 -8.62
C GLU A 254 -13.40 -28.29 -9.00
N LEU A 255 -13.25 -27.02 -8.63
CA LEU A 255 -14.15 -25.93 -8.97
C LEU A 255 -13.37 -24.87 -9.74
N THR A 256 -13.96 -24.31 -10.80
CA THR A 256 -13.28 -23.35 -11.67
C THR A 256 -14.15 -22.15 -12.00
N GLN A 257 -13.51 -20.99 -12.16
CA GLN A 257 -14.14 -19.81 -12.75
C GLN A 257 -13.14 -19.16 -13.70
N SER A 258 -13.57 -18.90 -14.94
CA SER A 258 -12.79 -18.21 -15.95
C SER A 258 -13.32 -16.80 -16.15
N LEU A 259 -12.43 -15.82 -16.08
CA LEU A 259 -12.71 -14.41 -16.32
C LEU A 259 -12.24 -14.05 -17.71
N ASP A 260 -13.14 -13.49 -18.52
CA ASP A 260 -12.79 -12.90 -19.81
C ASP A 260 -12.26 -11.48 -19.59
N LEU A 261 -10.98 -11.27 -19.90
CA LEU A 261 -10.31 -9.99 -19.65
C LEU A 261 -10.81 -8.89 -20.58
N LEU A 262 -11.29 -9.23 -21.78
CA LEU A 262 -11.78 -8.25 -22.76
C LEU A 262 -13.19 -7.79 -22.37
N VAL A 263 -14.03 -8.71 -21.92
CA VAL A 263 -15.34 -8.38 -21.34
C VAL A 263 -15.17 -7.59 -20.04
N ALA A 264 -14.11 -7.85 -19.27
CA ALA A 264 -13.73 -7.03 -18.11
C ALA A 264 -13.15 -5.65 -18.48
N GLY A 265 -13.02 -5.33 -19.77
CA GLY A 265 -12.64 -4.00 -20.25
C GLY A 265 -11.15 -3.79 -20.53
N LEU A 266 -10.31 -4.83 -20.51
CA LEU A 266 -8.89 -4.69 -20.83
C LEU A 266 -8.65 -4.60 -22.35
N ASP A 267 -7.76 -3.70 -22.76
CA ASP A 267 -7.33 -3.59 -24.15
C ASP A 267 -6.33 -4.73 -24.48
N PRO A 268 -6.63 -5.60 -25.47
CA PRO A 268 -5.73 -6.69 -25.84
C PRO A 268 -4.34 -6.21 -26.31
N LEU A 269 -4.22 -5.03 -26.92
CA LEU A 269 -2.92 -4.48 -27.32
C LEU A 269 -2.08 -4.07 -26.11
N GLN A 270 -2.73 -3.59 -25.05
CA GLN A 270 -2.07 -3.21 -23.80
C GLN A 270 -1.66 -4.45 -22.99
N ILE A 271 -2.50 -5.50 -22.97
CA ILE A 271 -2.10 -6.82 -22.41
C ILE A 271 -0.85 -7.33 -23.13
N ASP A 272 -0.89 -7.35 -24.47
CA ASP A 272 0.21 -7.86 -25.29
C ASP A 272 1.46 -6.94 -25.27
N GLY A 273 1.28 -5.68 -24.86
CA GLY A 273 2.33 -4.68 -24.68
C GLY A 273 2.94 -4.63 -23.27
N ASP A 274 2.62 -5.58 -22.39
CA ASP A 274 3.06 -5.63 -20.99
C ASP A 274 2.60 -4.44 -20.13
N ALA A 275 1.47 -3.83 -20.48
CA ALA A 275 0.96 -2.65 -19.79
C ALA A 275 0.29 -2.96 -18.44
N TYR A 276 -0.11 -4.22 -18.17
CA TYR A 276 -0.90 -4.55 -16.98
C TYR A 276 -0.13 -5.39 -15.94
N ARG A 277 -0.45 -5.22 -14.66
CA ARG A 277 0.02 -6.03 -13.52
C ARG A 277 -1.17 -6.60 -12.75
N LEU A 278 -1.16 -7.90 -12.51
CA LEU A 278 -2.22 -8.64 -11.83
C LEU A 278 -1.88 -8.85 -10.36
N ASP A 279 -2.78 -8.43 -9.48
CA ASP A 279 -2.87 -8.92 -8.11
C ASP A 279 -4.07 -9.88 -8.03
N ALA A 280 -3.85 -11.14 -7.67
CA ALA A 280 -4.91 -12.14 -7.60
C ALA A 280 -4.68 -13.07 -6.42
N SER A 281 -5.74 -13.38 -5.67
CA SER A 281 -5.62 -14.16 -4.44
C SER A 281 -6.88 -14.94 -4.09
N VAL A 282 -6.70 -15.95 -3.26
CA VAL A 282 -7.74 -16.74 -2.60
C VAL A 282 -7.32 -16.95 -1.15
N SER A 283 -8.24 -16.77 -0.21
CA SER A 283 -8.02 -17.16 1.18
C SER A 283 -8.27 -18.65 1.33
N ARG A 284 -7.34 -19.35 2.00
CA ARG A 284 -7.38 -20.80 2.24
C ARG A 284 -7.33 -21.08 3.72
N ALA A 285 -8.14 -22.03 4.16
CA ALA A 285 -8.09 -22.59 5.51
C ALA A 285 -8.39 -24.08 5.47
N ASN A 286 -8.22 -24.76 6.59
CA ASN A 286 -8.53 -26.17 6.73
C ASN A 286 -9.45 -26.32 7.93
N SER A 287 -10.55 -27.05 7.79
CA SER A 287 -11.40 -27.37 8.95
C SER A 287 -10.80 -28.47 9.82
N PHE A 288 -9.94 -29.32 9.25
CA PHE A 288 -9.21 -30.37 9.94
C PHE A 288 -7.71 -30.40 9.57
N PRO A 289 -6.84 -30.91 10.46
CA PRO A 289 -5.38 -30.83 10.29
C PRO A 289 -4.79 -31.58 9.09
N ASP A 290 -5.55 -32.46 8.45
CA ASP A 290 -5.11 -33.27 7.31
C ASP A 290 -5.83 -32.93 5.99
N ASP A 291 -6.64 -31.86 5.99
CA ASP A 291 -7.30 -31.38 4.78
C ASP A 291 -6.29 -30.82 3.78
N LEU A 292 -6.38 -31.31 2.56
CA LEU A 292 -5.52 -30.89 1.46
C LEU A 292 -6.29 -30.04 0.47
N GLY A 293 -5.88 -28.79 0.33
CA GLY A 293 -6.41 -27.91 -0.71
C GLY A 293 -5.29 -27.33 -1.58
N ARG A 294 -5.66 -26.88 -2.77
CA ARG A 294 -4.77 -26.31 -3.77
C ARG A 294 -5.47 -25.18 -4.50
N VAL A 295 -4.74 -24.09 -4.71
CA VAL A 295 -5.18 -22.95 -5.51
C VAL A 295 -4.29 -22.87 -6.74
N VAL A 296 -4.92 -22.78 -7.92
CA VAL A 296 -4.23 -22.55 -9.17
C VAL A 296 -4.81 -21.32 -9.86
N ILE A 297 -3.95 -20.42 -10.33
CA ILE A 297 -4.31 -19.27 -11.14
C ILE A 297 -3.58 -19.39 -12.47
N GLU A 298 -4.33 -19.41 -13.55
CA GLU A 298 -3.81 -19.68 -14.90
C GLU A 298 -4.18 -18.55 -15.86
N ALA A 299 -3.25 -18.19 -16.74
CA ALA A 299 -3.47 -17.31 -17.88
C ALA A 299 -3.67 -18.16 -19.14
N LEU A 300 -4.73 -17.87 -19.89
CA LEU A 300 -5.09 -18.60 -21.11
C LEU A 300 -5.22 -17.68 -22.32
N ASP A 301 -5.00 -18.25 -23.50
CA ASP A 301 -5.21 -17.56 -24.77
C ASP A 301 -6.70 -17.45 -25.15
N GLY A 302 -6.99 -16.76 -26.26
CA GLY A 302 -8.35 -16.61 -26.78
C GLY A 302 -9.05 -17.91 -27.19
N SER A 303 -8.32 -19.03 -27.28
CA SER A 303 -8.85 -20.38 -27.53
C SER A 303 -8.92 -21.23 -26.25
N SER A 304 -8.73 -20.63 -25.07
CA SER A 304 -8.68 -21.31 -23.76
C SER A 304 -7.53 -22.32 -23.63
N ASN A 305 -6.45 -22.17 -24.40
CA ASN A 305 -5.23 -22.92 -24.15
C ASN A 305 -4.41 -22.26 -23.04
N LEU A 306 -3.79 -23.07 -22.19
CA LEU A 306 -2.92 -22.58 -21.12
C LEU A 306 -1.67 -21.90 -21.70
N LEU A 307 -1.44 -20.64 -21.33
CA LEU A 307 -0.21 -19.90 -21.65
C LEU A 307 0.77 -19.92 -20.48
N SER A 308 0.27 -19.65 -19.27
CA SER A 308 1.08 -19.66 -18.04
C SER A 308 0.26 -20.14 -16.84
N THR A 309 0.93 -20.81 -15.92
CA THR A 309 0.44 -21.01 -14.56
C THR A 309 1.08 -19.94 -13.69
N LEU A 310 0.30 -18.94 -13.31
CA LEU A 310 0.75 -17.79 -12.52
C LEU A 310 0.95 -18.17 -11.06
N LEU A 311 0.04 -18.98 -10.52
CA LEU A 311 0.11 -19.55 -9.18
C LEU A 311 -0.23 -21.03 -9.25
N ASP A 312 0.53 -21.83 -8.53
CA ASP A 312 0.15 -23.18 -8.15
C ASP A 312 0.75 -23.48 -6.78
N THR A 313 -0.11 -23.57 -5.76
CA THR A 313 0.33 -23.85 -4.39
C THR A 313 0.80 -25.30 -4.20
N GLY A 314 0.47 -26.19 -5.14
CA GLY A 314 0.39 -27.61 -4.85
C GLY A 314 -0.70 -27.91 -3.81
N PHE A 315 -0.88 -29.19 -3.48
CA PHE A 315 -1.72 -29.55 -2.34
C PHE A 315 -0.98 -29.25 -1.05
N GLU A 316 -1.60 -28.42 -0.23
CA GLU A 316 -1.03 -27.94 1.02
C GLU A 316 -2.01 -28.12 2.19
N VAL A 317 -1.42 -28.25 3.37
CA VAL A 317 -2.11 -28.19 4.66
C VAL A 317 -1.83 -26.82 5.27
N ILE A 318 -2.89 -26.14 5.73
CA ILE A 318 -2.79 -24.89 6.48
C ILE A 318 -2.88 -25.19 7.97
N LEU A 319 -1.87 -24.76 8.73
CA LEU A 319 -1.83 -24.90 10.19
C LEU A 319 -1.56 -23.53 10.85
N PRO A 320 -2.19 -23.25 12.01
CA PRO A 320 -3.18 -24.08 12.70
C PRO A 320 -4.51 -24.20 11.91
N GLU A 321 -5.28 -25.26 12.19
CA GLU A 321 -6.52 -25.70 11.51
C GLU A 321 -7.75 -24.78 11.71
N ASP A 322 -7.51 -23.50 11.90
CA ASP A 322 -8.49 -22.42 12.03
C ASP A 322 -7.97 -21.08 11.46
N SER A 323 -6.78 -21.09 10.88
CA SER A 323 -6.12 -19.91 10.35
C SER A 323 -6.38 -19.77 8.85
N TRP A 324 -7.06 -18.71 8.45
CA TRP A 324 -7.08 -18.29 7.05
C TRP A 324 -5.73 -17.74 6.62
N VAL A 325 -5.23 -18.22 5.49
CA VAL A 325 -4.01 -17.70 4.87
C VAL A 325 -4.27 -17.41 3.40
N GLN A 326 -3.90 -16.21 2.99
CA GLN A 326 -4.03 -15.77 1.61
C GLN A 326 -2.98 -16.47 0.73
N ARG A 327 -3.42 -16.93 -0.43
CA ARG A 327 -2.58 -17.49 -1.50
C ARG A 327 -2.82 -16.67 -2.75
N GLY A 328 -1.76 -16.14 -3.34
CA GLY A 328 -1.91 -15.23 -4.45
C GLY A 328 -0.63 -14.96 -5.20
N VAL A 329 -0.79 -14.20 -6.27
CA VAL A 329 0.28 -13.52 -6.99
C VAL A 329 0.09 -12.03 -6.83
N TRP A 330 1.21 -11.31 -6.74
CA TRP A 330 1.21 -9.88 -6.59
C TRP A 330 2.06 -9.25 -7.69
N GLN A 331 1.49 -8.24 -8.35
CA GLN A 331 2.09 -7.54 -9.48
C GLN A 331 2.57 -8.49 -10.58
N ALA A 332 1.83 -9.58 -10.82
CA ALA A 332 2.17 -10.56 -11.82
C ALA A 332 2.01 -9.99 -13.23
N GLN A 333 3.01 -10.23 -14.08
CA GLN A 333 2.95 -9.96 -15.49
C GLN A 333 1.97 -10.93 -16.18
N LEU A 334 1.14 -10.41 -17.08
CA LEU A 334 0.36 -11.23 -18.00
C LEU A 334 1.20 -11.53 -19.25
N LEU A 335 1.25 -12.79 -19.69
CA LEU A 335 1.92 -13.14 -20.94
C LEU A 335 1.18 -12.57 -22.14
N VAL A 336 1.93 -12.26 -23.19
CA VAL A 336 1.38 -11.91 -24.51
C VAL A 336 0.39 -12.97 -24.97
N GLY A 337 -0.78 -12.53 -25.44
CA GLY A 337 -1.86 -13.39 -25.90
C GLY A 337 -2.85 -13.80 -24.79
N THR A 338 -2.63 -13.40 -23.53
CA THR A 338 -3.58 -13.71 -22.44
C THR A 338 -4.93 -13.03 -22.72
N ARG A 339 -6.01 -13.81 -22.68
CA ARG A 339 -7.40 -13.35 -22.85
C ARG A 339 -8.30 -13.79 -21.71
N PHE A 340 -7.95 -14.88 -21.02
CA PHE A 340 -8.68 -15.34 -19.84
C PHE A 340 -7.76 -15.54 -18.66
N LEU A 341 -8.30 -15.30 -17.46
CA LEU A 341 -7.74 -15.81 -16.20
C LEU A 341 -8.64 -16.89 -15.66
N ARG A 342 -8.09 -18.04 -15.29
CA ARG A 342 -8.83 -19.15 -14.68
C ARG A 342 -8.37 -19.38 -13.26
N PHE A 343 -9.30 -19.29 -12.33
CA PHE A 343 -9.14 -19.73 -10.96
C PHE A 343 -9.57 -21.19 -10.86
N ARG A 344 -8.76 -22.00 -10.20
CA ARG A 344 -9.08 -23.41 -9.90
C ARG A 344 -8.88 -23.63 -8.41
N LEU A 345 -9.94 -24.08 -7.76
CA LEU A 345 -9.95 -24.46 -6.36
C LEU A 345 -10.06 -25.97 -6.32
N LEU A 346 -9.13 -26.64 -5.64
CA LEU A 346 -9.11 -28.10 -5.59
C LEU A 346 -8.99 -28.57 -4.14
N HIS A 347 -9.73 -29.61 -3.80
CA HIS A 347 -9.57 -30.32 -2.54
C HIS A 347 -9.28 -31.81 -2.80
N GLN A 348 -8.51 -32.45 -1.93
CA GLN A 348 -8.11 -33.84 -2.10
C GLN A 348 -8.51 -34.70 -0.91
N LEU A 349 -9.33 -35.73 -1.19
CA LEU A 349 -9.66 -36.78 -0.26
C LEU A 349 -8.49 -37.75 -0.08
N ALA A 350 -7.94 -37.81 1.13
CA ALA A 350 -6.97 -38.83 1.53
C ALA A 350 -7.67 -40.13 1.94
N ALA A 351 -7.02 -41.28 1.74
CA ALA A 351 -7.62 -42.58 2.05
C ALA A 351 -7.92 -42.71 3.56
N GLY A 352 -9.19 -42.79 3.92
CA GLY A 352 -9.66 -42.91 5.31
C GLY A 352 -9.85 -41.58 6.05
N SER A 353 -9.78 -40.44 5.35
CA SER A 353 -10.07 -39.11 5.90
C SER A 353 -11.21 -38.41 5.15
N GLN A 354 -11.61 -37.23 5.63
CA GLN A 354 -12.46 -36.28 4.92
C GLN A 354 -11.57 -35.23 4.22
N SER A 355 -12.14 -34.33 3.42
CA SER A 355 -11.37 -33.30 2.73
C SER A 355 -12.16 -31.99 2.72
N ASN A 356 -12.06 -31.28 3.84
CA ASN A 356 -12.76 -30.05 4.14
C ASN A 356 -11.83 -28.84 3.95
N ALA A 357 -11.15 -28.80 2.81
CA ALA A 357 -10.34 -27.65 2.43
C ALA A 357 -11.28 -26.46 2.15
N ALA A 358 -11.10 -25.38 2.90
CA ALA A 358 -11.95 -24.19 2.84
C ALA A 358 -11.33 -23.09 1.97
N PHE A 359 -12.19 -22.35 1.27
CA PHE A 359 -11.84 -21.26 0.36
C PHE A 359 -12.78 -20.09 0.57
N ASP A 360 -12.24 -18.88 0.53
CA ASP A 360 -13.01 -17.65 0.66
C ASP A 360 -12.23 -16.48 0.02
N ALA A 361 -12.86 -15.32 -0.15
CA ALA A 361 -12.27 -14.07 -0.62
C ALA A 361 -11.43 -14.26 -1.89
N VAL A 362 -11.99 -14.91 -2.91
CA VAL A 362 -11.40 -15.00 -4.24
C VAL A 362 -11.46 -13.59 -4.86
N MET A 363 -10.29 -13.00 -5.09
CA MET A 363 -10.14 -11.62 -5.52
C MET A 363 -9.14 -11.52 -6.67
N ALA A 364 -9.38 -10.57 -7.59
CA ALA A 364 -8.44 -10.20 -8.63
C ALA A 364 -8.55 -8.72 -8.97
N THR A 365 -7.42 -8.06 -9.14
CA THR A 365 -7.29 -6.65 -9.52
C THR A 365 -6.21 -6.52 -10.58
N ILE A 366 -6.50 -5.76 -11.62
CA ILE A 366 -5.53 -5.40 -12.66
C ILE A 366 -5.11 -3.96 -12.49
N THR A 367 -3.82 -3.70 -12.62
CA THR A 367 -3.22 -2.35 -12.62
C THR A 367 -2.65 -2.05 -14.00
N ASP A 368 -3.11 -1.00 -14.67
CA ASP A 368 -2.48 -0.40 -15.85
C ASP A 368 -1.26 0.41 -15.43
N THR A 369 -0.09 -0.07 -15.81
CA THR A 369 1.21 0.57 -15.56
C THR A 369 1.56 1.62 -16.61
N THR A 370 0.80 1.72 -17.70
CA THR A 370 0.98 2.72 -18.76
C THR A 370 0.01 3.88 -18.63
N ALA A 371 -1.15 3.65 -18.00
CA ALA A 371 -2.04 4.71 -17.60
C ALA A 371 -1.29 5.64 -16.63
N SER A 372 -1.32 6.94 -16.92
CA SER A 372 -0.90 7.95 -15.95
C SER A 372 -1.65 7.71 -14.65
N VAL A 373 -0.91 7.62 -13.53
CA VAL A 373 -1.48 7.68 -12.17
C VAL A 373 -2.54 8.78 -12.19
N PRO A 374 -3.77 8.51 -11.71
CA PRO A 374 -4.87 9.45 -11.87
C PRO A 374 -4.42 10.72 -11.18
N THR A 375 -4.34 11.79 -11.94
CA THR A 375 -3.97 13.07 -11.35
C THR A 375 -5.22 13.63 -10.71
N SER A 376 -5.04 14.52 -9.75
CA SER A 376 -6.14 15.29 -9.17
C SER A 376 -7.00 16.02 -10.21
N ALA A 377 -6.49 16.24 -11.43
CA ALA A 377 -7.25 16.83 -12.54
C ALA A 377 -8.36 15.91 -13.05
N ASP A 378 -8.20 14.59 -12.93
CA ASP A 378 -9.17 13.58 -13.40
C ASP A 378 -10.49 13.57 -12.62
N PHE A 379 -10.55 14.32 -11.52
CA PHE A 379 -11.69 14.40 -10.62
C PHE A 379 -12.41 15.75 -10.70
N GLU A 380 -12.06 16.61 -11.67
CA GLU A 380 -12.67 17.94 -11.88
C GLU A 380 -12.71 18.81 -10.61
N ASN A 381 -11.79 18.61 -9.67
CA ASN A 381 -11.81 19.30 -8.37
C ASN A 381 -13.15 19.09 -7.62
N ARG A 382 -13.80 17.93 -7.80
CA ARG A 382 -15.05 17.51 -7.14
C ARG A 382 -14.84 16.33 -6.20
N VAL A 383 -15.67 16.30 -5.17
CA VAL A 383 -15.92 15.13 -4.33
C VAL A 383 -17.43 14.92 -4.21
N TYR A 384 -17.82 13.72 -3.80
CA TYR A 384 -19.21 13.30 -3.80
C TYR A 384 -19.56 12.75 -2.42
N ARG A 385 -20.51 13.40 -1.73
CA ARG A 385 -20.99 12.95 -0.42
C ARG A 385 -22.23 12.10 -0.58
N CYS A 386 -22.22 10.92 0.00
CA CYS A 386 -23.40 10.06 0.08
C CYS A 386 -24.47 10.73 0.95
N VAL A 387 -25.61 11.06 0.36
CA VAL A 387 -26.77 11.68 1.04
C VAL A 387 -27.90 10.67 1.26
N THR A 388 -27.93 9.59 0.47
CA THR A 388 -28.82 8.43 0.68
C THR A 388 -27.96 7.16 0.67
N ALA A 389 -27.96 6.43 1.79
CA ALA A 389 -27.23 5.18 1.90
C ALA A 389 -27.75 4.11 0.94
N GLY A 390 -26.85 3.28 0.41
CA GLY A 390 -27.19 2.20 -0.51
C GLY A 390 -25.96 1.59 -1.15
N THR A 391 -26.17 0.66 -2.08
CA THR A 391 -25.10 -0.02 -2.83
C THR A 391 -25.00 0.58 -4.23
N THR A 392 -23.81 0.98 -4.65
CA THR A 392 -23.53 1.49 -6.01
C THR A 392 -23.84 0.45 -7.07
N ALA A 393 -24.21 0.85 -8.28
CA ALA A 393 -24.39 -0.07 -9.39
C ALA A 393 -23.05 -0.71 -9.82
N SER A 394 -23.13 -1.82 -10.56
CA SER A 394 -21.96 -2.44 -11.19
C SER A 394 -21.41 -1.56 -12.32
N GLU A 395 -22.29 -0.92 -13.08
CA GLU A 395 -21.96 0.05 -14.13
C GLU A 395 -22.17 1.48 -13.61
N PRO A 396 -21.19 2.39 -13.76
CA PRO A 396 -21.29 3.75 -13.23
C PRO A 396 -22.27 4.64 -14.03
N PRO A 397 -23.07 5.47 -13.35
CA PRO A 397 -23.80 6.55 -14.03
C PRO A 397 -22.84 7.69 -14.40
N THR A 398 -23.30 8.61 -15.25
CA THR A 398 -22.64 9.92 -15.39
C THR A 398 -22.93 10.76 -14.14
N PHE A 399 -21.88 11.09 -13.38
CA PHE A 399 -22.02 11.98 -12.23
C PHE A 399 -22.16 13.43 -12.66
N ASP A 400 -23.14 14.13 -12.08
CA ASP A 400 -23.28 15.57 -12.23
C ASP A 400 -22.19 16.28 -11.41
N THR A 401 -21.42 17.16 -12.04
CA THR A 401 -20.31 17.88 -11.41
C THR A 401 -20.72 19.27 -10.89
N ALA A 402 -21.98 19.68 -11.09
CA ALA A 402 -22.51 20.92 -10.53
C ALA A 402 -22.65 20.82 -9.00
N ILE A 403 -22.11 21.81 -8.27
CA ILE A 403 -22.15 21.81 -6.80
C ILE A 403 -23.59 21.77 -6.28
N GLY A 404 -23.87 20.83 -5.39
CA GLY A 404 -25.20 20.54 -4.83
C GLY A 404 -26.09 19.67 -5.72
N ALA A 405 -25.65 19.27 -6.92
CA ALA A 405 -26.38 18.32 -7.74
C ALA A 405 -26.25 16.90 -7.18
N GLN A 406 -27.33 16.12 -7.29
CA GLN A 406 -27.40 14.75 -6.78
C GLN A 406 -27.44 13.75 -7.93
N THR A 407 -26.58 12.74 -7.87
CA THR A 407 -26.52 11.61 -8.82
C THR A 407 -26.90 10.33 -8.09
N ALA A 408 -27.87 9.59 -8.62
CA ALA A 408 -28.19 8.25 -8.16
C ALA A 408 -27.28 7.21 -8.82
N ASP A 409 -26.68 6.35 -8.02
CA ASP A 409 -25.79 5.27 -8.45
C ASP A 409 -26.24 3.98 -7.74
N GLY A 410 -26.96 3.13 -8.46
CA GLY A 410 -27.64 1.98 -7.86
C GLY A 410 -28.66 2.41 -6.80
N GLY A 411 -28.49 1.93 -5.57
CA GLY A 411 -29.31 2.32 -4.41
C GLY A 411 -28.77 3.52 -3.64
N ALA A 412 -27.55 3.98 -3.91
CA ALA A 412 -26.94 5.13 -3.24
C ALA A 412 -27.21 6.43 -4.01
N VAL A 413 -27.26 7.56 -3.30
CA VAL A 413 -27.35 8.90 -3.91
C VAL A 413 -26.22 9.76 -3.39
N PHE A 414 -25.51 10.41 -4.31
CA PHE A 414 -24.34 11.23 -4.02
C PHE A 414 -24.55 12.68 -4.45
N GLU A 415 -24.21 13.63 -3.59
CA GLU A 415 -24.24 15.05 -3.85
C GLU A 415 -22.83 15.58 -4.15
N ALA A 416 -22.68 16.38 -5.21
CA ALA A 416 -21.40 16.95 -5.61
C ALA A 416 -21.01 18.14 -4.72
N GLU A 417 -19.76 18.13 -4.23
CA GLU A 417 -19.15 19.14 -3.37
C GLU A 417 -17.79 19.59 -3.93
N GLU A 418 -17.34 20.77 -3.50
CA GLU A 418 -16.02 21.29 -3.83
C GLU A 418 -14.94 20.48 -3.09
N ALA A 419 -14.04 19.83 -3.83
CA ALA A 419 -12.92 19.10 -3.24
C ALA A 419 -12.02 20.01 -2.39
N TRP A 420 -11.49 19.51 -1.27
CA TRP A 420 -10.49 20.26 -0.50
C TRP A 420 -9.12 20.28 -1.17
N SER A 421 -8.78 19.18 -1.86
CA SER A 421 -7.58 19.12 -2.68
C SER A 421 -7.85 19.65 -4.08
N ARG A 422 -6.88 20.38 -4.63
CA ARG A 422 -6.89 20.95 -5.98
C ARG A 422 -5.74 20.45 -6.81
N SER A 423 -6.03 20.23 -8.08
CA SER A 423 -5.02 19.99 -9.10
C SER A 423 -4.32 21.28 -9.51
N GLY A 424 -3.02 21.18 -9.75
CA GLY A 424 -2.23 22.25 -10.31
C GLY A 424 -1.15 21.73 -11.26
N ILE A 425 -0.75 22.59 -12.19
CA ILE A 425 0.33 22.34 -13.14
C ILE A 425 1.34 23.47 -13.05
N VAL A 426 2.61 23.14 -12.92
CA VAL A 426 3.71 24.10 -12.92
C VAL A 426 3.82 24.77 -14.29
N THR A 427 3.83 26.10 -14.33
CA THR A 427 3.95 26.89 -15.56
C THR A 427 5.31 27.54 -15.74
N ALA A 428 5.98 27.90 -14.64
CA ALA A 428 7.33 28.45 -14.66
C ALA A 428 8.04 28.13 -13.34
N VAL A 429 9.35 27.91 -13.40
CA VAL A 429 10.16 27.53 -12.23
C VAL A 429 11.21 28.61 -11.99
N THR A 430 11.30 29.10 -10.75
CA THR A 430 12.38 30.00 -10.32
C THR A 430 13.53 29.18 -9.77
N ASP A 431 13.22 28.26 -8.86
CA ASP A 431 14.16 27.32 -8.25
C ASP A 431 13.42 26.08 -7.69
N ARG A 432 14.08 25.29 -6.84
CA ARG A 432 13.54 24.05 -6.28
C ARG A 432 12.51 24.24 -5.16
N ALA A 433 12.22 25.47 -4.75
CA ALA A 433 11.22 25.83 -3.75
C ALA A 433 10.18 26.81 -4.31
N VAL A 434 10.51 27.60 -5.33
CA VAL A 434 9.67 28.70 -5.82
C VAL A 434 9.32 28.50 -7.30
N PHE A 435 8.03 28.51 -7.59
CA PHE A 435 7.50 28.33 -8.94
C PHE A 435 6.13 29.00 -9.09
N ASN A 436 5.67 29.14 -10.34
CA ASN A 436 4.32 29.53 -10.69
C ASN A 436 3.55 28.31 -11.19
N ALA A 437 2.26 28.26 -10.88
CA ALA A 437 1.38 27.19 -11.31
C ALA A 437 0.00 27.70 -11.67
N THR A 438 -0.69 26.97 -12.53
CA THR A 438 -2.13 27.13 -12.77
C THR A 438 -2.87 26.11 -11.92
N LEU A 439 -3.79 26.57 -11.09
CA LEU A 439 -4.74 25.77 -10.33
C LEU A 439 -6.04 26.58 -10.17
N ASP A 440 -7.17 25.89 -10.01
CA ASP A 440 -8.48 26.52 -9.80
C ASP A 440 -8.98 26.26 -8.37
N GLU A 441 -9.28 27.33 -7.66
CA GLU A 441 -9.91 27.30 -6.33
C GLU A 441 -10.77 28.56 -6.15
N PRO A 442 -12.09 28.48 -6.40
CA PRO A 442 -12.96 29.65 -6.34
C PRO A 442 -13.10 30.23 -4.93
N ARG A 443 -12.77 29.46 -3.89
CA ARG A 443 -12.83 29.91 -2.48
C ARG A 443 -11.55 30.63 -2.03
N ALA A 444 -10.47 30.55 -2.80
CA ALA A 444 -9.15 30.97 -2.34
C ALA A 444 -8.96 32.48 -2.37
N VAL A 445 -8.13 32.93 -1.45
CA VAL A 445 -7.52 34.28 -1.34
C VAL A 445 -6.02 34.11 -1.10
N ASP A 446 -5.23 35.17 -1.22
CA ASP A 446 -3.78 35.11 -0.94
C ASP A 446 -3.50 34.43 0.41
N GLY A 447 -2.57 33.48 0.41
CA GLY A 447 -2.25 32.65 1.57
C GLY A 447 -3.17 31.45 1.83
N TRP A 448 -4.18 31.18 0.99
CA TRP A 448 -5.11 30.04 1.17
C TRP A 448 -4.41 28.69 1.37
N PHE A 449 -3.34 28.45 0.62
CA PHE A 449 -2.55 27.22 0.70
C PHE A 449 -1.37 27.30 1.68
N ALA A 450 -1.12 28.44 2.33
CA ALA A 450 -0.03 28.54 3.30
C ALA A 450 -0.28 27.64 4.53
N GLY A 451 0.65 26.74 4.85
CA GLY A 451 0.49 25.67 5.83
C GLY A 451 -0.28 24.45 5.30
N GLY A 452 -0.60 24.42 4.00
CA GLY A 452 -1.17 23.28 3.30
C GLY A 452 -0.06 22.35 2.79
N VAL A 453 -0.43 21.16 2.32
CA VAL A 453 0.54 20.21 1.74
C VAL A 453 0.28 20.08 0.26
N LEU A 454 1.36 20.17 -0.50
CA LEU A 454 1.43 19.89 -1.93
C LEU A 454 2.07 18.52 -2.13
N THR A 455 1.40 17.63 -2.85
CA THR A 455 1.89 16.32 -3.27
C THR A 455 2.10 16.32 -4.77
N TRP A 456 3.31 16.01 -5.23
CA TRP A 456 3.64 15.86 -6.63
C TRP A 456 3.03 14.58 -7.21
N GLU A 457 2.38 14.69 -8.36
CA GLU A 457 1.71 13.57 -9.03
C GLU A 457 2.50 13.09 -10.26
N THR A 458 3.31 13.96 -10.86
CA THR A 458 4.20 13.64 -11.99
C THR A 458 5.61 14.20 -11.80
N GLY A 459 6.48 14.00 -12.78
CA GLY A 459 7.87 14.47 -12.77
C GLY A 459 8.80 13.66 -11.87
N ALA A 460 10.05 14.11 -11.73
CA ALA A 460 11.06 13.45 -10.89
C ALA A 460 10.71 13.46 -9.39
N ASN A 461 9.79 14.33 -8.98
CA ASN A 461 9.32 14.45 -7.60
C ASN A 461 8.02 13.67 -7.31
N ALA A 462 7.47 12.91 -8.27
CA ALA A 462 6.21 12.18 -8.10
C ALA A 462 6.14 11.37 -6.79
N GLY A 463 5.01 11.47 -6.09
CA GLY A 463 4.74 10.84 -4.79
C GLY A 463 5.25 11.62 -3.57
N ARG A 464 6.07 12.67 -3.76
CA ARG A 464 6.58 13.47 -2.65
C ARG A 464 5.58 14.52 -2.20
N SER A 465 5.51 14.72 -0.89
CA SER A 465 4.67 15.74 -0.27
C SER A 465 5.52 16.76 0.48
N ILE A 466 5.12 18.02 0.42
CA ILE A 466 5.82 19.11 1.09
C ILE A 466 4.88 20.26 1.45
N GLU A 467 5.15 20.92 2.57
CA GLU A 467 4.35 22.03 3.05
C GLU A 467 4.57 23.29 2.20
N VAL A 468 3.47 23.99 1.91
CA VAL A 468 3.46 25.27 1.19
C VAL A 468 3.65 26.39 2.20
N LYS A 469 4.69 27.21 1.99
CA LYS A 469 4.98 28.39 2.80
C LYS A 469 4.15 29.59 2.40
N GLY A 470 3.92 29.78 1.11
CA GLY A 470 3.18 30.93 0.60
C GLY A 470 2.51 30.66 -0.74
N TRP A 471 1.40 31.35 -0.98
CA TRP A 471 0.68 31.32 -2.25
C TRP A 471 0.02 32.67 -2.55
N ILE A 472 0.07 33.09 -3.81
CA ILE A 472 -0.57 34.32 -4.30
C ILE A 472 -1.49 33.98 -5.47
N GLN A 473 -2.77 34.32 -5.36
CA GLN A 473 -3.81 33.95 -6.32
C GLN A 473 -3.57 34.57 -7.70
N GLY A 474 -3.30 35.88 -7.74
CA GLY A 474 -3.21 36.62 -9.00
C GLY A 474 -2.07 36.21 -9.92
N SER A 475 -0.99 35.65 -9.37
CA SER A 475 0.18 35.19 -10.13
C SER A 475 0.33 33.67 -10.17
N GLY A 476 -0.45 32.93 -9.38
CA GLY A 476 -0.25 31.49 -9.16
C GLY A 476 1.12 31.17 -8.55
N TRP A 477 1.72 32.12 -7.84
CA TRP A 477 3.05 31.94 -7.23
C TRP A 477 2.94 31.03 -6.02
N ILE A 478 3.83 30.05 -5.90
CA ILE A 478 3.95 29.10 -4.79
C ILE A 478 5.38 29.13 -4.27
N GLU A 479 5.55 29.19 -2.95
CA GLU A 479 6.80 28.92 -2.26
C GLU A 479 6.61 27.74 -1.32
N LEU A 480 7.50 26.77 -1.41
CA LEU A 480 7.57 25.61 -0.52
C LEU A 480 8.41 25.94 0.73
N PHE A 481 8.15 25.27 1.85
CA PHE A 481 8.91 25.48 3.07
C PHE A 481 10.38 25.08 2.95
N LEU A 482 10.66 24.00 2.20
CA LEU A 482 12.00 23.54 1.89
C LEU A 482 12.14 23.32 0.38
N PRO A 483 13.34 23.52 -0.18
CA PRO A 483 13.61 23.15 -1.57
C PRO A 483 13.54 21.63 -1.76
N LEU A 484 13.04 21.20 -2.90
CA LEU A 484 13.01 19.79 -3.28
C LEU A 484 14.40 19.25 -3.64
N GLY A 485 14.51 17.93 -3.50
CA GLY A 485 15.71 17.17 -3.87
C GLY A 485 15.99 17.18 -5.37
N TYR A 486 14.97 16.91 -6.19
CA TYR A 486 15.04 17.01 -7.64
C TYR A 486 14.57 18.38 -8.12
N ALA A 487 15.04 18.77 -9.30
CA ALA A 487 14.53 19.97 -9.96
C ALA A 487 13.02 19.84 -10.22
N ILE A 488 12.31 20.96 -10.07
CA ILE A 488 10.92 21.11 -10.51
C ILE A 488 10.99 21.50 -11.99
N GLU A 489 10.12 20.94 -12.83
CA GLU A 489 10.04 21.28 -14.24
C GLU A 489 8.66 21.84 -14.62
N PRO A 490 8.57 22.80 -15.57
CA PRO A 490 7.29 23.20 -16.15
C PRO A 490 6.56 22.00 -16.74
N GLY A 491 5.28 21.85 -16.43
CA GLY A 491 4.46 20.70 -16.80
C GLY A 491 4.31 19.65 -15.70
N ASP A 492 5.12 19.71 -14.63
CA ASP A 492 4.91 18.86 -13.45
C ASP A 492 3.53 19.14 -12.85
N ALA A 493 2.77 18.06 -12.61
CA ALA A 493 1.45 18.10 -12.02
C ALA A 493 1.55 17.77 -10.53
N PHE A 494 0.70 18.44 -9.75
CA PHE A 494 0.62 18.24 -8.32
C PHE A 494 -0.81 18.41 -7.84
N ARG A 495 -1.03 17.95 -6.62
CA ARG A 495 -2.23 18.19 -5.84
C ARG A 495 -1.90 18.97 -4.59
N VAL A 496 -2.70 19.96 -4.25
CA VAL A 496 -2.50 20.78 -3.04
C VAL A 496 -3.81 20.94 -2.27
N HIS A 497 -3.77 20.90 -0.95
CA HIS A 497 -4.92 21.21 -0.11
C HIS A 497 -4.67 22.48 0.71
N PRO A 498 -5.71 23.20 1.18
CA PRO A 498 -5.53 24.43 1.95
C PRO A 498 -4.76 24.19 3.24
N GLY A 499 -4.18 25.28 3.75
CA GLY A 499 -3.57 25.28 5.06
C GLY A 499 -4.58 25.26 6.20
N CYS A 500 -4.17 24.63 7.30
CA CYS A 500 -4.86 24.65 8.58
C CYS A 500 -3.92 25.28 9.61
N ASP A 501 -4.24 26.50 10.05
CA ASP A 501 -3.49 27.23 11.08
C ASP A 501 -3.72 26.69 12.50
N LYS A 502 -4.41 25.56 12.61
CA LYS A 502 -4.77 24.85 13.85
C LYS A 502 -5.64 25.66 14.82
N ARG A 503 -6.21 26.80 14.41
CA ARG A 503 -7.07 27.63 15.27
C ARG A 503 -8.52 27.16 15.25
N LEU A 504 -9.22 27.39 16.36
CA LEU A 504 -10.64 27.05 16.51
C LEU A 504 -11.49 27.78 15.46
N ASP A 505 -11.28 29.09 15.30
CA ASP A 505 -12.06 29.93 14.38
C ASP A 505 -11.95 29.42 12.94
N THR A 506 -10.74 29.14 12.46
CA THR A 506 -10.52 28.53 11.14
C THR A 506 -11.19 27.16 11.01
N CYS A 507 -11.16 26.35 12.07
CA CYS A 507 -11.81 25.03 12.08
C CYS A 507 -13.34 25.13 11.95
N ILE A 508 -13.96 26.17 12.54
CA ILE A 508 -15.39 26.45 12.44
C ILE A 508 -15.71 27.06 11.07
N ASP A 509 -15.08 28.18 10.74
CA ASP A 509 -15.49 29.05 9.64
C ASP A 509 -15.10 28.46 8.28
N ARG A 510 -13.93 27.84 8.18
CA ARG A 510 -13.45 27.26 6.92
C ARG A 510 -13.91 25.82 6.75
N PHE A 511 -13.71 24.98 7.77
CA PHE A 511 -13.88 23.53 7.63
C PHE A 511 -15.18 22.99 8.22
N ALA A 512 -15.93 23.79 8.97
CA ALA A 512 -17.14 23.35 9.70
C ALA A 512 -16.92 22.07 10.53
N ASN A 513 -15.74 21.92 11.13
CA ASN A 513 -15.26 20.64 11.68
C ASN A 513 -14.94 20.67 13.19
N VAL A 514 -15.61 21.55 13.93
CA VAL A 514 -15.34 21.79 15.35
C VAL A 514 -15.47 20.54 16.24
N LEU A 515 -16.36 19.61 15.88
CA LEU A 515 -16.55 18.35 16.63
C LEU A 515 -15.29 17.48 16.68
N ASN A 516 -14.40 17.64 15.71
CA ASN A 516 -13.15 16.89 15.60
C ASN A 516 -11.93 17.73 16.02
N PHE A 517 -12.13 18.93 16.57
CA PHE A 517 -11.04 19.79 17.06
C PHE A 517 -10.31 19.12 18.24
N ARG A 518 -8.98 19.06 18.16
CA ARG A 518 -8.11 18.39 19.15
C ARG A 518 -7.22 19.37 19.90
N GLY A 519 -7.77 20.52 20.26
CA GLY A 519 -7.12 21.52 21.09
C GLY A 519 -8.05 21.97 22.21
N GLU A 520 -7.49 22.69 23.16
CA GLU A 520 -8.20 23.21 24.33
C GLU A 520 -8.05 24.75 24.38
N PRO A 521 -8.84 25.48 23.58
CA PRO A 521 -8.64 26.92 23.34
C PRO A 521 -8.97 27.79 24.56
N TYR A 522 -9.69 27.23 25.53
CA TYR A 522 -10.15 27.91 26.73
C TYR A 522 -9.42 27.48 28.00
N VAL A 523 -8.26 26.80 27.89
CA VAL A 523 -7.46 26.44 29.08
C VAL A 523 -7.03 27.72 29.81
N PRO A 524 -7.44 27.91 31.08
CA PRO A 524 -7.03 29.08 31.84
C PRO A 524 -5.51 29.09 32.04
N GLY A 525 -4.89 30.24 31.80
CA GLY A 525 -3.46 30.44 32.08
C GLY A 525 -3.15 30.49 33.58
N GLN A 526 -1.86 30.55 33.92
CA GLN A 526 -1.41 30.61 35.32
C GLN A 526 -1.96 31.83 36.08
N ASP A 527 -2.19 32.94 35.39
CA ASP A 527 -2.77 34.16 35.99
C ASP A 527 -4.19 33.93 36.50
N ALA A 528 -5.02 33.18 35.76
CA ALA A 528 -6.36 32.83 36.21
C ALA A 528 -6.32 31.89 37.43
N MET A 529 -5.32 31.00 37.50
CA MET A 529 -5.12 30.11 38.64
C MET A 529 -4.67 30.86 39.91
N MET A 530 -3.90 31.94 39.75
CA MET A 530 -3.45 32.80 40.86
C MET A 530 -4.45 33.90 41.20
N SER A 531 -5.47 34.11 40.38
CA SER A 531 -6.53 35.07 40.67
C SER A 531 -7.39 34.59 41.84
N TYR A 532 -7.69 35.51 42.76
CA TYR A 532 -8.70 35.29 43.80
C TYR A 532 -9.96 36.08 43.43
N PRO A 533 -11.16 35.61 43.84
CA PRO A 533 -12.39 36.36 43.61
C PRO A 533 -12.32 37.72 44.32
N ASP A 534 -12.27 38.81 43.57
CA ASP A 534 -12.38 40.16 44.11
C ASP A 534 -13.85 40.59 44.09
N ALA A 535 -14.39 40.95 45.26
CA ALA A 535 -15.77 41.37 45.41
C ALA A 535 -15.89 42.85 44.99
N ARG A 536 -16.07 43.10 43.70
CA ARG A 536 -16.55 44.39 43.20
C ARG A 536 -18.05 44.41 43.00
#